data_AF-A0A972C359-F1
#
_entry.id   AF-A0A972C359-F1
#
_cell.length_a   1.000
_cell.length_b   1.000
_cell.length_c   1.000
_cell.angle_alpha   90.00
_cell.angle_beta   90.00
_cell.angle_gamma   90.00
#
_symmetry.space_group_name_H-M   'P 1'
#
loop_
_entity.id
_entity.type
_entity.pdbx_description
1 polymer ?
#
loop_
_entity_poly.entity_id
_entity_poly.type
_entity_poly.pdbx_seq_one_letter_code
_entity_poly.pdbx_strand_id
1 'polypeptide(L)'
;MKHTSTARRYLAMFMAVLFTLTSMVSLHVQASQAAMTATHEVIAQEQLSVDRDQLKAMLDDEAVQEKLASMGVSPEQVEQRINSLTAEELAHFNAQLDEAPAAAGVVGIIVLFLVIFIITDMLCATNIFRFVNCINR
;
A
#
# COMPACT_ATOMS: atom_id res chain seq x y z
N MET A 1 43.24 23.63 52.43
CA MET A 1 42.54 22.89 51.35
C MET A 1 41.49 23.80 50.71
N LYS A 2 41.82 24.55 49.64
CA LYS A 2 40.94 25.58 49.02
C LYS A 2 40.76 25.43 47.49
N HIS A 3 41.08 24.26 46.93
CA HIS A 3 41.15 24.04 45.48
C HIS A 3 39.89 23.45 44.82
N THR A 4 38.85 23.09 45.58
CA THR A 4 37.66 22.39 45.03
C THR A 4 36.57 23.32 44.48
N SER A 5 36.63 24.64 44.75
CA SER A 5 35.57 25.59 44.38
C SER A 5 35.69 26.13 42.95
N THR A 6 36.92 26.32 42.45
CA THR A 6 37.16 26.85 41.09
C THR A 6 36.85 25.82 40.01
N ALA A 7 37.24 24.55 40.21
CA ALA A 7 36.91 23.46 39.27
C ALA A 7 35.39 23.27 39.11
N ARG A 8 34.63 23.38 40.21
CA ARG A 8 33.16 23.28 40.20
C ARG A 8 32.50 24.43 39.42
N ARG A 9 33.09 25.63 39.44
CA ARG A 9 32.60 26.80 38.69
C ARG A 9 32.81 26.67 37.19
N TYR A 10 33.97 26.16 36.76
CA TYR A 10 34.22 25.90 35.34
C TYR A 10 33.34 24.77 34.80
N LEU A 11 33.11 23.72 35.60
CA LEU A 11 32.24 22.61 35.22
C LEU A 11 30.77 23.04 35.12
N ALA A 12 30.30 23.91 36.02
CA ALA A 12 28.95 24.50 35.96
C ALA A 12 28.77 25.43 34.75
N MET A 13 29.77 26.25 34.42
CA MET A 13 29.72 27.08 33.21
C MET A 13 29.70 26.25 31.92
N PHE A 14 30.47 25.15 31.89
CA PHE A 14 30.46 24.23 30.74
C PHE A 14 29.10 23.55 30.53
N MET A 15 28.45 23.10 31.62
CA MET A 15 27.11 22.51 31.56
C MET A 15 26.03 23.51 31.14
N ALA A 16 26.13 24.77 31.60
CA ALA A 16 25.19 25.82 31.21
C ALA A 16 25.30 26.16 29.71
N VAL A 17 26.53 26.21 29.17
CA VAL A 17 26.76 26.43 27.74
C VAL A 17 26.26 25.26 26.90
N LEU A 18 26.47 24.01 27.36
CA LEU A 18 25.94 22.85 26.65
C LEU A 18 24.39 22.86 26.59
N PHE A 19 23.74 23.26 27.69
CA PHE A 19 22.28 23.32 27.77
C PHE A 19 21.69 24.43 26.90
N THR A 20 22.35 25.58 26.78
CA THR A 20 21.88 26.66 25.89
C THR A 20 22.08 26.31 24.41
N LEU A 21 23.18 25.63 24.05
CA LEU A 21 23.41 25.16 22.68
C LEU A 21 22.38 24.10 22.25
N THR A 22 22.02 23.15 23.11
CA THR A 22 21.00 22.14 22.78
C THR A 22 19.59 22.74 22.72
N SER A 23 19.29 23.77 23.52
CA SER A 23 17.99 24.45 23.50
C SER A 23 17.71 25.19 22.17
N MET A 24 18.73 25.75 21.51
CA MET A 24 18.54 26.45 20.23
C MET A 24 18.26 25.51 19.04
N VAL A 25 18.70 24.24 19.12
CA VAL A 25 18.40 23.22 18.10
C VAL A 25 16.92 22.79 18.16
N SER A 26 16.33 22.73 19.35
CA SER A 26 14.94 22.31 19.56
C SER A 26 13.89 23.28 18.99
N LEU A 27 14.25 24.54 18.73
CA LEU A 27 13.34 25.53 18.13
C LEU A 27 13.25 25.40 16.61
N HIS A 28 14.24 24.81 15.94
CA HIS A 28 14.25 24.67 14.48
C HIS A 28 13.55 23.39 13.98
N VAL A 29 13.28 22.41 14.85
CA VAL A 29 12.57 21.17 14.49
C VAL A 29 11.05 21.40 14.33
N GLN A 30 10.49 22.47 14.89
CA GLN A 30 9.04 22.71 14.87
C GLN A 30 8.54 23.32 13.55
N ALA A 31 9.43 23.96 12.76
CA ALA A 31 9.05 24.56 11.47
C ALA A 31 9.04 23.55 10.31
N SER A 32 9.75 22.43 10.42
CA SER A 32 9.78 21.39 9.38
C SER A 32 8.64 20.39 9.49
N GLN A 33 8.01 20.23 10.65
CA GLN A 33 6.89 19.29 10.81
C GLN A 33 5.59 19.82 10.19
N ALA A 34 5.38 21.13 10.12
CA ALA A 34 4.16 21.72 9.53
C ALA A 34 4.15 21.70 7.99
N ALA A 35 5.31 21.79 7.34
CA ALA A 35 5.40 21.71 5.87
C ALA A 35 5.34 20.25 5.36
N MET A 36 5.84 19.30 6.16
CA MET A 36 5.79 17.88 5.85
C MET A 36 4.39 17.29 6.06
N THR A 37 3.61 17.76 7.05
CA THR A 37 2.20 17.33 7.20
C THR A 37 1.32 17.79 6.04
N ALA A 38 1.50 19.03 5.55
CA ALA A 38 0.76 19.53 4.39
C ALA A 38 1.02 18.69 3.12
N THR A 39 2.24 18.20 2.92
CA THR A 39 2.58 17.34 1.78
C THR A 39 1.99 15.93 1.92
N HIS A 40 2.05 15.34 3.13
CA HIS A 40 1.47 14.01 3.37
C HIS A 40 -0.06 14.02 3.28
N GLU A 41 -0.72 15.12 3.68
CA GLU A 41 -2.18 15.25 3.59
C GLU A 41 -2.64 15.41 2.14
N VAL A 42 -1.90 16.15 1.31
CA VAL A 42 -2.17 16.25 -0.14
C VAL A 42 -1.98 14.91 -0.84
N ILE A 43 -0.90 14.18 -0.55
CA ILE A 43 -0.64 12.86 -1.14
C ILE A 43 -1.70 11.83 -0.69
N ALA A 44 -2.08 11.85 0.59
CA ALA A 44 -3.11 10.95 1.09
C ALA A 44 -4.47 11.24 0.43
N GLN A 45 -4.82 12.51 0.23
CA GLN A 45 -6.08 12.87 -0.43
C GLN A 45 -6.08 12.50 -1.92
N GLU A 46 -4.94 12.63 -2.61
CA GLU A 46 -4.79 12.21 -4.02
C GLU A 46 -4.92 10.68 -4.17
N GLN A 47 -4.27 9.91 -3.28
CA GLN A 47 -4.40 8.46 -3.27
C GLN A 47 -5.85 8.01 -3.06
N LEU A 48 -6.59 8.69 -2.19
CA LEU A 48 -8.01 8.39 -1.94
C LEU A 48 -8.91 8.69 -3.15
N SER A 49 -8.62 9.73 -3.93
CA SER A 49 -9.34 9.94 -5.19
C SER A 49 -9.05 8.82 -6.18
N VAL A 50 -7.78 8.43 -6.33
CA VAL A 50 -7.37 7.36 -7.26
C VAL A 50 -8.03 6.03 -6.89
N ASP A 51 -8.03 5.66 -5.61
CA ASP A 51 -8.63 4.42 -5.12
C ASP A 51 -10.16 4.40 -5.34
N ARG A 52 -10.84 5.55 -5.18
CA ARG A 52 -12.28 5.67 -5.47
C ARG A 52 -12.57 5.55 -6.97
N ASP A 53 -11.78 6.21 -7.80
CA ASP A 53 -11.93 6.17 -9.25
C ASP A 53 -11.70 4.76 -9.80
N GLN A 54 -10.76 4.00 -9.22
CA GLN A 54 -10.55 2.60 -9.56
C GLN A 54 -11.79 1.75 -9.27
N LEU A 55 -12.43 1.92 -8.10
CA LEU A 55 -13.66 1.19 -7.77
C LEU A 55 -14.83 1.57 -8.69
N LYS A 56 -14.92 2.84 -9.08
CA LYS A 56 -15.93 3.29 -10.07
C LYS A 56 -15.69 2.65 -11.43
N ALA A 57 -14.44 2.57 -11.87
CA ALA A 57 -14.09 1.88 -13.12
C ALA A 57 -14.44 0.38 -13.08
N MET A 58 -14.34 -0.28 -11.92
CA MET A 58 -14.79 -1.66 -11.76
C MET A 58 -16.32 -1.79 -11.75
N LEU A 59 -17.03 -0.79 -11.23
CA LEU A 59 -18.50 -0.72 -11.27
C LEU A 59 -19.03 -0.51 -12.70
N ASP A 60 -18.24 0.09 -13.59
CA ASP A 60 -18.58 0.28 -15.00
C ASP A 60 -18.51 -1.01 -15.82
N ASP A 61 -17.96 -2.09 -15.28
CA ASP A 61 -17.92 -3.40 -15.94
C ASP A 61 -19.34 -4.00 -16.07
N GLU A 62 -19.75 -4.35 -17.29
CA GLU A 62 -21.08 -4.89 -17.59
C GLU A 62 -21.41 -6.15 -16.77
N ALA A 63 -20.43 -7.02 -16.53
CA ALA A 63 -20.64 -8.24 -15.74
C ALA A 63 -20.88 -7.92 -14.25
N VAL A 64 -20.23 -6.88 -13.73
CA VAL A 64 -20.46 -6.39 -12.36
C VAL A 64 -21.84 -5.76 -12.25
N GLN A 65 -22.25 -4.95 -13.21
CA GLN A 65 -23.59 -4.34 -13.24
C GLN A 65 -24.70 -5.39 -13.33
N GLU A 66 -24.57 -6.38 -14.21
CA GLU A 66 -25.53 -7.47 -14.33
C GLU A 66 -25.63 -8.26 -13.02
N LYS A 67 -24.49 -8.52 -12.37
CA LYS A 67 -24.46 -9.21 -11.07
C LYS A 67 -25.15 -8.39 -9.98
N LEU A 68 -24.89 -7.10 -9.89
CA LEU A 68 -25.55 -6.19 -8.94
C LEU A 68 -27.06 -6.10 -9.20
N ALA A 69 -27.46 -5.98 -10.46
CA ALA A 69 -28.85 -5.97 -10.88
C ALA A 69 -29.56 -7.29 -10.50
N SER A 70 -28.89 -8.44 -10.63
CA SER A 70 -29.43 -9.74 -10.20
C SER A 70 -29.68 -9.83 -8.68
N MET A 71 -29.00 -9.00 -7.90
CA MET A 71 -29.18 -8.86 -6.45
C MET A 71 -30.16 -7.73 -6.07
N GLY A 72 -30.73 -7.03 -7.05
CA GLY A 72 -31.64 -5.90 -6.84
C GLY A 72 -30.94 -4.62 -6.37
N VAL A 73 -29.63 -4.51 -6.56
CA VAL A 73 -28.83 -3.33 -6.18
C VAL A 73 -28.61 -2.47 -7.41
N SER A 74 -28.93 -1.17 -7.32
CA SER A 74 -28.69 -0.25 -8.42
C SER A 74 -27.24 0.27 -8.42
N PRO A 75 -26.64 0.58 -9.59
CA PRO A 75 -25.30 1.13 -9.67
C PRO A 75 -25.15 2.43 -8.88
N GLU A 76 -26.17 3.31 -8.90
CA GLU A 76 -26.11 4.60 -8.19
C GLU A 76 -26.02 4.40 -6.67
N GLN A 77 -26.66 3.35 -6.14
CA GLN A 77 -26.59 3.01 -4.73
C GLN A 77 -25.18 2.57 -4.32
N VAL A 78 -24.47 1.86 -5.19
CA VAL A 78 -23.08 1.44 -4.95
C VAL A 78 -22.14 2.64 -5.05
N GLU A 79 -22.34 3.52 -6.03
CA GLU A 79 -21.53 4.73 -6.18
C GLU A 79 -21.64 5.64 -4.94
N GLN A 80 -22.86 5.82 -4.40
CA GLN A 80 -23.07 6.56 -3.16
C GLN A 80 -22.31 5.94 -1.98
N ARG A 81 -22.25 4.61 -1.90
CA ARG A 81 -21.48 3.91 -0.86
C ARG A 81 -19.98 4.15 -1.03
N ILE A 82 -19.43 4.02 -2.24
CA ILE A 82 -18.01 4.28 -2.53
C ILE A 82 -17.64 5.72 -2.13
N ASN A 83 -18.50 6.69 -2.45
CA ASN A 83 -18.29 8.09 -2.08
C ASN A 83 -18.37 8.32 -0.55
N SER A 84 -19.11 7.47 0.19
CA SER A 84 -19.24 7.57 1.64
C SER A 84 -18.12 6.90 2.45
N LEU A 85 -17.31 6.04 1.82
CA LEU A 85 -16.22 5.32 2.50
C LEU A 85 -15.12 6.28 2.97
N THR A 86 -14.64 6.07 4.20
CA THR A 86 -13.44 6.76 4.69
C THR A 86 -12.18 6.20 4.04
N ALA A 87 -11.06 6.88 4.29
CA ALA A 87 -9.76 6.47 3.80
C ALA A 87 -9.37 5.06 4.25
N GLU A 88 -9.57 4.77 5.53
CA GLU A 88 -9.21 3.47 6.10
C GLU A 88 -10.12 2.35 5.61
N GLU A 89 -11.43 2.65 5.47
CA GLU A 89 -12.42 1.68 4.99
C GLU A 89 -12.17 1.29 3.53
N LEU A 90 -11.81 2.27 2.70
CA LEU A 90 -11.49 2.05 1.29
C LEU A 90 -10.25 1.18 1.12
N ALA A 91 -9.18 1.47 1.87
CA ALA A 91 -7.95 0.68 1.85
C ALA A 91 -8.20 -0.77 2.31
N HIS A 92 -8.99 -0.96 3.36
CA HIS A 92 -9.37 -2.29 3.85
C HIS A 92 -10.27 -3.04 2.86
N PHE A 93 -11.15 -2.35 2.15
CA PHE A 93 -11.99 -2.95 1.12
C PHE A 93 -11.16 -3.41 -0.09
N ASN A 94 -10.25 -2.57 -0.58
CA ASN A 94 -9.35 -2.91 -1.69
C ASN A 94 -8.47 -4.11 -1.34
N ALA A 95 -7.92 -4.18 -0.12
CA ALA A 95 -7.14 -5.32 0.33
C ALA A 95 -7.93 -6.65 0.29
N GLN A 96 -9.22 -6.62 0.63
CA GLN A 96 -10.08 -7.81 0.53
C GLN A 96 -10.42 -8.18 -0.92
N LEU A 97 -10.51 -7.21 -1.83
CA LEU A 97 -10.69 -7.47 -3.26
C LEU A 97 -9.44 -8.10 -3.88
N ASP A 98 -8.25 -7.68 -3.45
CA ASP A 98 -6.98 -8.27 -3.86
C ASP A 98 -6.80 -9.70 -3.34
N GLU A 99 -7.31 -10.01 -2.14
CA GLU A 99 -7.33 -11.37 -1.58
C GLU A 99 -8.42 -12.26 -2.20
N ALA A 100 -9.49 -11.67 -2.76
CA ALA A 100 -10.45 -12.46 -3.52
C ALA A 100 -9.72 -13.11 -4.69
N PRO A 101 -9.93 -14.40 -4.98
CA PRO A 101 -9.20 -15.12 -6.02
C PRO A 101 -9.64 -14.63 -7.41
N ALA A 102 -9.20 -13.43 -7.81
CA ALA A 102 -9.24 -12.88 -9.16
C ALA A 102 -8.38 -13.73 -10.13
N ALA A 103 -7.59 -14.66 -9.58
CA ALA A 103 -6.99 -15.78 -10.30
C ALA A 103 -8.01 -16.75 -10.93
N ALA A 104 -9.32 -16.50 -10.81
CA ALA A 104 -10.37 -17.20 -11.57
C ALA A 104 -10.73 -16.52 -12.92
N GLY A 105 -10.05 -15.42 -13.31
CA GLY A 105 -10.24 -14.77 -14.61
C GLY A 105 -9.49 -15.44 -15.77
N VAL A 106 -9.49 -14.80 -16.95
CA VAL A 106 -8.77 -15.25 -18.16
C VAL A 106 -7.31 -15.56 -17.88
N VAL A 107 -6.65 -14.77 -17.04
CA VAL A 107 -5.26 -14.99 -16.61
C VAL A 107 -5.12 -16.32 -15.88
N GLY A 108 -6.03 -16.65 -14.97
CA GLY A 108 -6.06 -17.93 -14.26
C GLY A 108 -6.20 -19.12 -15.18
N ILE A 109 -7.09 -19.00 -16.17
CA ILE A 109 -7.30 -20.02 -17.21
C ILE A 109 -6.01 -20.21 -18.01
N ILE A 110 -5.35 -19.12 -18.42
CA ILE A 110 -4.07 -19.18 -19.16
C ILE A 110 -3.00 -19.88 -18.32
N VAL A 111 -2.85 -19.50 -17.04
CA VAL A 111 -1.86 -20.12 -16.14
C VAL A 111 -2.16 -21.60 -15.91
N LEU A 112 -3.43 -21.99 -15.74
CA LEU A 112 -3.84 -23.39 -15.60
C LEU A 112 -3.39 -24.22 -16.81
N PHE A 113 -3.72 -23.77 -18.03
CA PHE A 113 -3.31 -24.47 -19.25
C PHE A 113 -1.79 -24.53 -19.41
N LEU A 114 -1.09 -23.45 -19.04
CA LEU A 114 0.38 -23.42 -19.06
C LEU A 114 0.96 -24.51 -18.14
N VAL A 115 0.45 -24.64 -16.91
CA VAL A 115 0.90 -25.69 -15.97
C VAL A 115 0.59 -27.09 -16.51
N ILE A 116 -0.61 -27.33 -17.03
CA ILE A 116 -1.00 -28.62 -17.62
C ILE A 116 -0.05 -28.99 -18.76
N PHE A 117 0.23 -28.06 -19.69
CA PHE A 117 1.12 -28.33 -20.81
C PHE A 117 2.56 -28.57 -20.37
N ILE A 118 3.07 -27.85 -19.37
CA ILE A 118 4.41 -28.11 -18.82
C ILE A 118 4.49 -29.55 -18.27
N ILE A 119 3.51 -29.98 -17.47
CA ILE A 119 3.48 -31.34 -16.91
C ILE A 119 3.43 -32.38 -18.04
N THR A 120 2.59 -32.16 -19.04
CA THR A 120 2.39 -33.09 -20.16
C THR A 120 3.66 -33.21 -21.03
N ASP A 121 4.42 -32.12 -21.18
CA ASP A 121 5.72 -32.08 -21.86
C ASP A 121 6.82 -32.80 -21.05
N MET A 122 6.85 -32.63 -19.72
CA MET A 122 7.77 -33.38 -18.83
C MET A 122 7.54 -34.90 -18.89
N LEU A 123 6.27 -35.32 -19.06
CA LEU A 123 5.88 -36.73 -19.21
C LEU A 123 6.10 -37.29 -20.62
N CYS A 124 6.65 -36.50 -21.55
CA CYS A 124 6.82 -36.85 -22.96
C CYS A 124 5.51 -37.16 -23.72
N ALA A 125 4.36 -36.74 -23.20
CA ALA A 125 3.09 -36.91 -23.87
C ALA A 125 2.86 -35.82 -24.95
N THR A 126 3.49 -34.66 -24.79
CA THR A 126 3.52 -33.55 -25.77
C THR A 126 4.93 -32.97 -25.93
N ASN A 127 5.17 -32.13 -26.94
CA ASN A 127 6.39 -31.32 -27.08
C ASN A 127 6.02 -29.92 -27.58
N ILE A 128 5.64 -29.04 -26.65
CA ILE A 128 5.17 -27.68 -26.96
C ILE A 128 6.24 -26.66 -26.57
N PHE A 129 6.94 -26.91 -25.46
CA PHE A 129 7.94 -26.02 -24.89
C PHE A 129 9.35 -26.60 -25.02
N ARG A 130 10.17 -25.98 -25.85
CA ARG A 130 11.55 -26.42 -26.14
C ARG A 130 12.50 -26.41 -24.92
N PHE A 131 12.10 -25.75 -23.83
CA PHE A 131 12.86 -25.67 -22.59
C PHE A 131 12.46 -26.75 -21.57
N VAL A 132 11.36 -27.48 -21.79
CA VAL A 132 10.92 -28.57 -20.91
C VAL A 132 11.56 -29.87 -21.38
N ASN A 133 12.25 -30.56 -20.48
CA ASN A 133 12.90 -31.83 -20.77
C ASN A 133 12.08 -32.99 -20.22
N CYS A 134 12.01 -34.05 -21.01
CA CYS A 134 11.47 -35.34 -20.62
C CYS A 134 12.16 -35.91 -19.38
N ILE A 135 11.38 -36.23 -18.34
CA ILE A 135 11.92 -36.80 -17.10
C ILE A 135 12.20 -38.30 -17.22
N ASN A 136 11.43 -39.02 -18.04
CA ASN A 136 11.54 -40.46 -18.21
C ASN A 136 12.55 -40.85 -19.31
N ARG A 137 13.71 -40.17 -19.35
CA ARG A 137 14.79 -40.46 -20.28
C ARG A 137 15.87 -41.33 -19.64
#